data_AF-A0A6V8NVA5-F1
#
_entry.id   AF-A0A6V8NVA5-F1
#
_cell.length_a   1.000
_cell.length_b   1.000
_cell.length_c   1.000
_cell.angle_alpha   90.00
_cell.angle_beta   90.00
_cell.angle_gamma   90.00
#
_symmetry.space_group_name_H-M   'P 1'
#
loop_
_entity.id
_entity.type
_entity.pdbx_description
1 polymer ?
#
loop_
_entity_poly.entity_id
_entity_poly.type
_entity_poly.pdbx_seq_one_letter_code
_entity_poly.pdbx_strand_id
1 'polypeptide(L)' 'VDLNTLKAANIIGIQIEFAKVILAGEVTTPVTVRGLRVTKGARAAIEAAGGKIEE' A
#
# COMPACT_ATOMS: atom_id res chain seq x y z
N VAL A 1 -3.11 4.69 3.50
CA VAL A 1 -2.92 4.35 2.08
C VAL A 1 -4.10 3.50 1.65
N ASP A 2 -4.94 4.08 0.82
CA ASP A 2 -6.15 3.47 0.25
C ASP A 2 -6.23 3.83 -1.24
N LEU A 3 -7.22 3.28 -1.95
CA LEU A 3 -7.37 3.53 -3.39
C LEU A 3 -7.58 5.03 -3.73
N ASN A 4 -8.28 5.77 -2.88
CA ASN A 4 -8.62 7.17 -3.11
C ASN A 4 -7.42 8.11 -2.90
N THR A 5 -6.64 7.86 -1.86
CA THR A 5 -5.39 8.59 -1.57
C THR A 5 -4.36 8.36 -2.67
N LEU A 6 -4.27 7.15 -3.23
CA LEU A 6 -3.41 6.87 -4.38
C LEU A 6 -3.86 7.62 -5.66
N LYS A 7 -5.18 7.74 -5.88
CA LYS A 7 -5.75 8.54 -6.98
C LYS A 7 -5.50 10.03 -6.78
N ALA A 8 -5.73 10.55 -5.57
CA ALA A 8 -5.50 11.95 -5.23
C ALA A 8 -4.02 12.33 -5.35
N ALA A 9 -3.11 11.42 -5.02
CA ALA A 9 -1.68 11.58 -5.23
C ALA A 9 -1.22 11.37 -6.69
N ASN A 10 -2.16 11.08 -7.61
CA ASN A 10 -1.91 10.84 -9.03
C ASN A 10 -0.91 9.70 -9.30
N ILE A 11 -0.83 8.72 -8.40
CA ILE A 11 0.04 7.53 -8.51
C ILE A 11 -0.64 6.46 -9.37
N ILE A 12 -1.97 6.38 -9.29
CA ILE A 12 -2.80 5.47 -10.09
C ILE A 12 -3.85 6.27 -10.85
N GLY A 13 -4.25 5.78 -12.03
CA GLY A 13 -5.31 6.41 -12.82
C GLY A 13 -6.65 6.42 -12.08
N ILE A 14 -7.45 7.45 -12.32
CA ILE A 14 -8.77 7.65 -11.67
C ILE A 14 -9.71 6.46 -11.95
N GLN A 15 -9.55 5.81 -13.09
CA GLN A 15 -10.38 4.70 -13.56
C GLN A 15 -9.97 3.34 -12.96
N ILE A 16 -8.88 3.27 -12.20
CA ILE A 16 -8.41 2.02 -11.59
C ILE A 16 -9.37 1.61 -10.46
N GLU A 17 -9.84 0.36 -10.51
CA GLU A 17 -10.74 -0.22 -9.51
C GLU A 17 -10.00 -1.06 -8.47
N PHE A 18 -8.88 -1.67 -8.84
CA PHE A 18 -8.11 -2.54 -7.97
C PHE A 18 -6.62 -2.20 -8.03
N ALA A 19 -5.97 -2.14 -6.88
CA ALA A 19 -4.53 -2.02 -6.77
C ALA A 19 -3.95 -3.11 -5.86
N LYS A 20 -2.73 -3.54 -6.18
CA LYS A 20 -1.97 -4.51 -5.40
C LYS A 20 -0.63 -3.89 -5.00
N VAL A 21 -0.30 -3.96 -3.71
CA VAL A 21 0.97 -3.49 -3.16
C VAL A 21 2.01 -4.60 -3.24
N ILE A 22 3.09 -4.33 -3.96
CA ILE A 22 4.24 -5.22 -4.14
C ILE A 22 5.46 -4.64 -3.44
N LEU A 23 6.38 -5.51 -3.01
CA LEU A 23 7.63 -5.05 -2.40
C LEU A 23 8.52 -4.47 -3.51
N ALA A 24 8.91 -3.21 -3.36
CA ALA A 24 9.87 -2.56 -4.23
C ALA A 24 10.80 -1.71 -3.36
N GLY A 25 12.05 -2.17 -3.20
CA GLY A 25 13.02 -1.52 -2.31
C GLY A 25 12.67 -1.67 -0.84
N GLU A 26 12.82 -0.58 -0.08
CA GLU A 26 12.67 -0.54 1.37
C GLU A 26 11.57 0.44 1.79
N VAL A 27 10.82 0.08 2.83
CA VAL A 27 9.81 0.95 3.45
C VAL A 27 10.39 1.41 4.79
N THR A 28 10.77 2.69 4.88
CA THR A 28 11.35 3.27 6.09
C THR A 28 10.31 3.98 6.96
N THR A 29 9.16 4.31 6.38
CA THR A 29 8.08 5.04 7.06
C THR A 29 6.96 4.09 7.47
N PRO A 30 6.45 4.16 8.71
CA PRO A 30 5.28 3.41 9.11
C PRO A 30 4.06 3.89 8.31
N VAL A 31 3.45 2.99 7.53
CA VAL A 31 2.26 3.28 6.73
C VAL A 31 1.13 2.33 7.06
N THR A 32 -0.09 2.86 7.11
CA THR A 32 -1.30 2.06 7.26
C THR A 32 -1.94 1.86 5.89
N VAL A 33 -2.04 0.61 5.44
CA VAL A 33 -2.70 0.22 4.18
C VAL A 33 -4.11 -0.26 4.47
N ARG A 34 -5.09 0.20 3.70
CA ARG A 34 -6.52 -0.11 3.90
C ARG A 34 -7.17 -0.57 2.60
N GLY A 35 -7.86 -1.71 2.61
CA GLY A 35 -8.67 -2.16 1.46
C GLY A 35 -7.86 -2.46 0.19
N LEU A 36 -6.56 -2.72 0.32
CA LEU A 36 -5.66 -3.01 -0.80
C LEU A 36 -5.05 -4.40 -0.64
N ARG A 37 -4.91 -5.12 -1.77
CA ARG A 37 -4.25 -6.43 -1.77
C ARG A 37 -2.75 -6.23 -1.56
N VAL A 38 -2.16 -6.88 -0.56
CA VAL A 38 -0.73 -6.76 -0.28
C VAL A 38 -0.05 -8.11 -0.49
N THR A 39 1.10 -8.11 -1.17
CA THR A 39 1.92 -9.33 -1.33
C THR A 39 2.64 -9.70 -0.04
N LYS A 40 3.03 -10.98 0.10
CA LYS A 40 3.73 -11.48 1.30
C LYS A 40 4.98 -10.65 1.65
N GLY A 41 5.80 -10.31 0.67
CA GLY A 41 7.01 -9.50 0.88
C GLY A 41 6.70 -8.05 1.30
N ALA A 42 5.70 -7.43 0.66
CA ALA A 42 5.29 -6.07 1.01
C ALA A 42 4.69 -6.00 2.42
N ARG A 43 3.89 -7.00 2.80
CA ARG A 43 3.32 -7.10 4.15
C ARG A 43 4.41 -7.12 5.21
N ALA A 44 5.40 -7.99 5.04
CA ALA A 44 6.53 -8.10 5.96
C ALA A 44 7.31 -6.79 6.08
N ALA A 45 7.56 -6.09 4.97
CA ALA A 45 8.26 -4.80 5.00
C ALA A 45 7.44 -3.69 5.68
N ILE A 46 6.13 -3.63 5.43
CA ILE A 46 5.23 -2.64 6.06
C ILE A 46 5.15 -2.88 7.58
N GLU A 47 5.00 -4.13 8.00
CA GLU A 47 4.95 -4.50 9.42
C GLU A 47 6.31 -4.25 10.11
N ALA A 48 7.43 -4.57 9.45
CA ALA A 48 8.78 -4.27 9.94
C ALA A 48 9.04 -2.77 10.11
N ALA A 49 8.44 -1.94 9.25
CA ALA A 49 8.47 -0.48 9.36
C ALA A 49 7.54 0.09 10.45
N GLY A 50 6.79 -0.76 11.18
CA GLY A 50 5.81 -0.34 12.19
C GLY A 50 4.46 0.09 11.61
N GLY A 51 4.18 -0.25 10.36
CA GLY A 51 2.92 -0.02 9.68
C GLY A 51 1.83 -1.03 10.04
N LYS A 52 0.63 -0.82 9.50
CA LYS A 52 -0.54 -1.70 9.70
C LYS A 52 -1.24 -1.99 8.37
N ILE A 53 -1.87 -3.15 8.28
CA ILE A 53 -2.72 -3.51 7.14
C ILE A 53 -4.11 -3.82 7.68
N GLU A 54 -5.08 -3.03 7.24
CA GLU A 54 -6.50 -3.26 7.48
C GLU A 54 -7.09 -3.78 6.17
N GLU A 55 -7.61 -5.02 6.19
CA GLU A 55 -8.16 -5.70 5.01
C GLU A 55 -9.48 -5.09 4.53
#